data_AF-A0A524EVB6-F1
#
_entry.id   AF-A0A524EVB6-F1
#
_cell.length_a   1.000
_cell.length_b   1.000
_cell.length_c   1.000
_cell.angle_alpha   90.00
_cell.angle_beta   90.00
_cell.angle_gamma   90.00
#
_symmetry.space_group_name_H-M   'P 1'
#
loop_
_entity.id
_entity.type
_entity.pdbx_description
1 polymer ?
#
loop_
_entity_poly.entity_id
_entity_poly.type
_entity_poly.pdbx_seq_one_letter_code
_entity_poly.pdbx_strand_id
1 'polypeptide(L)'
;MAIAAIVIGLGTIHMFLLVSWIGPFFIFLAGAFDVFDGEVARRTNKEGPAGAFLDSNLDRISDAILILGLVYAGLVNYLWGYVILFLCIMISYTRSRAENEGIEMRGIGFLERAERILIMFGALIIETWAYLLPMWIYGTPIMVFNPLLTSRPVSWFWFIFIIWYIGALIFTLAQRILYTLKKLKPIQKGTQQPETTN
;
A
#
# COMPACT_ATOMS: atom_id res chain seq x y z
N MET A 1 1.84 -8.45 -9.50
CA MET A 1 1.20 -8.52 -8.16
C MET A 1 0.37 -9.78 -7.92
N ALA A 2 -0.51 -10.21 -8.85
CA ALA A 2 -1.39 -11.35 -8.62
C ALA A 2 -0.68 -12.66 -8.22
N ILE A 3 0.43 -13.00 -8.89
CA ILE A 3 1.23 -14.19 -8.55
C ILE A 3 1.74 -14.11 -7.10
N ALA A 4 2.25 -12.95 -6.68
CA ALA A 4 2.70 -12.75 -5.31
C ALA A 4 1.57 -12.98 -4.30
N ALA A 5 0.39 -12.40 -4.55
CA ALA A 5 -0.76 -12.55 -3.68
C ALA A 5 -1.26 -14.01 -3.56
N ILE A 6 -1.30 -14.75 -4.68
CA ILE A 6 -1.65 -16.17 -4.68
C ILE A 6 -0.64 -16.96 -3.85
N VAL A 7 0.65 -16.77 -4.12
CA VAL A 7 1.74 -17.46 -3.40
C VAL A 7 1.68 -17.17 -1.90
N ILE A 8 1.49 -15.91 -1.52
CA ILE A 8 1.36 -15.51 -0.11
C ILE A 8 0.09 -16.12 0.50
N GLY A 9 -1.03 -16.08 -0.24
CA GLY A 9 -2.32 -16.65 0.16
C GLY A 9 -2.26 -18.14 0.48
N LEU A 10 -1.38 -18.89 -0.18
CA LEU A 10 -1.11 -20.31 0.13
C LEU A 10 -0.33 -20.50 1.46
N GLY A 11 -0.05 -19.43 2.21
CA GLY A 11 0.61 -19.47 3.51
C GLY A 11 2.12 -19.61 3.45
N THR A 12 2.73 -19.40 2.28
CA THR A 12 4.15 -19.67 2.01
C THR A 12 5.12 -18.93 2.93
N ILE A 13 4.76 -17.76 3.46
CA ILE A 13 5.61 -16.94 4.35
C ILE A 13 6.09 -17.71 5.60
N HIS A 14 5.29 -18.64 6.14
CA HIS A 14 5.66 -19.46 7.32
C HIS A 14 6.10 -20.88 6.95
N MET A 15 6.55 -21.10 5.71
CA MET A 15 7.14 -22.36 5.27
C MET A 15 8.67 -22.34 5.39
N PHE A 16 9.33 -23.35 4.82
CA PHE A 16 10.79 -23.39 4.76
C PHE A 16 11.33 -22.29 3.84
N LEU A 17 12.57 -21.86 4.13
CA LEU A 17 13.22 -20.68 3.54
C LEU A 17 12.90 -20.48 2.05
N LEU A 18 13.29 -21.43 1.20
CA LEU A 18 13.17 -21.27 -0.27
C LEU A 18 11.74 -20.94 -0.74
N VAL A 19 10.71 -21.49 -0.08
CA VAL A 19 9.31 -21.25 -0.46
C VAL A 19 8.81 -19.91 0.07
N SER A 20 9.23 -19.50 1.28
CA SER A 20 8.83 -18.22 1.87
C SER A 20 9.28 -17.00 1.06
N TRP A 21 10.38 -17.11 0.31
CA TRP A 21 10.90 -16.03 -0.52
C TRP A 21 10.14 -15.80 -1.83
N ILE A 22 9.34 -16.76 -2.30
CA ILE A 22 8.68 -16.69 -3.62
C ILE A 22 7.69 -15.51 -3.66
N GLY A 23 6.89 -15.33 -2.61
CA GLY A 23 5.92 -14.22 -2.51
C GLY A 23 6.59 -12.85 -2.59
N PRO A 24 7.51 -12.51 -1.66
CA PRO A 24 8.27 -11.27 -1.68
C PRO A 24 9.02 -11.03 -2.99
N PHE A 25 9.61 -12.07 -3.60
CA PHE A 25 10.28 -11.96 -4.89
C PHE A 25 9.34 -11.44 -5.99
N PHE A 26 8.12 -11.95 -6.08
CA PHE A 26 7.14 -11.47 -7.08
C PHE A 26 6.58 -10.08 -6.75
N ILE A 27 6.57 -9.64 -5.48
CA ILE A 27 6.27 -8.24 -5.13
C ILE A 27 7.36 -7.32 -5.66
N PHE A 28 8.62 -7.66 -5.38
CA PHE A 28 9.77 -6.92 -5.88
C PHE A 28 9.76 -6.83 -7.40
N LEU A 29 9.55 -7.96 -8.08
CA LEU A 29 9.51 -8.01 -9.54
C LEU A 29 8.37 -7.15 -10.11
N ALA A 30 7.18 -7.18 -9.50
CA ALA A 30 6.07 -6.33 -9.92
C ALA A 30 6.40 -4.84 -9.75
N GLY A 31 6.97 -4.44 -8.60
CA GLY A 31 7.37 -3.05 -8.38
C GLY A 31 8.49 -2.59 -9.33
N ALA A 32 9.44 -3.48 -9.65
CA ALA A 32 10.51 -3.17 -10.60
C ALA A 32 9.97 -2.97 -12.02
N PHE A 33 9.07 -3.84 -12.48
CA PHE A 33 8.46 -3.69 -13.81
C PHE A 33 7.61 -2.43 -13.93
N ASP A 34 6.85 -2.04 -12.91
CA ASP A 34 6.09 -0.78 -12.92
C ASP A 34 7.01 0.44 -13.15
N VAL A 35 8.19 0.45 -12.53
CA VAL A 35 9.17 1.53 -12.72
C VAL A 35 9.76 1.51 -14.13
N PHE A 36 10.06 0.31 -14.66
CA PHE A 36 10.60 0.17 -16.01
C PHE A 36 9.57 0.55 -17.08
N ASP A 37 8.30 0.14 -16.94
CA ASP A 37 7.24 0.46 -17.88
C ASP A 37 7.00 1.98 -17.96
N GLY A 38 7.04 2.67 -16.82
CA GLY A 38 6.97 4.13 -16.78
C GLY A 38 8.14 4.81 -17.51
N GLU A 39 9.37 4.29 -17.35
CA GLU A 39 10.54 4.86 -18.04
C GLU A 39 10.55 4.55 -19.55
N VAL A 40 10.10 3.36 -19.95
CA VAL A 40 9.95 2.98 -21.35
C VAL A 40 8.89 3.86 -22.03
N ALA A 41 7.76 4.11 -21.37
CA ALA A 41 6.71 4.99 -21.90
C ALA A 41 7.24 6.43 -22.12
N ARG A 42 7.99 6.98 -21.15
CA ARG A 42 8.68 8.28 -21.27
C ARG A 42 9.61 8.34 -22.47
N ARG A 43 10.50 7.36 -22.61
CA ARG A 43 11.52 7.35 -23.67
C ARG A 43 10.95 7.09 -25.06
N THR A 44 9.79 6.45 -25.15
CA THR A 44 9.14 6.13 -26.42
C THR A 44 8.10 7.16 -26.85
N ASN A 45 7.91 8.27 -26.12
CA ASN A 45 6.85 9.27 -26.34
C ASN A 45 5.45 8.64 -26.44
N LYS A 46 5.22 7.54 -25.72
CA LYS A 46 3.92 6.83 -25.67
C LYS A 46 3.10 7.21 -24.45
N GLU A 47 3.52 8.21 -23.68
CA GLU A 47 2.70 8.74 -22.59
C GLU A 47 1.43 9.38 -23.14
N GLY A 48 0.28 8.95 -22.63
CA GLY A 48 -1.01 9.48 -23.06
C GLY A 48 -2.10 9.33 -22.00
N PRO A 49 -3.19 10.12 -22.08
CA PRO A 49 -4.25 10.14 -21.06
C PRO A 49 -4.91 8.78 -20.83
N ALA A 50 -5.11 8.00 -21.90
CA ALA A 50 -5.69 6.65 -21.79
C ALA A 50 -4.76 5.68 -21.04
N GLY A 51 -3.44 5.77 -21.27
CA GLY A 51 -2.44 4.97 -20.57
C GLY A 51 -2.38 5.33 -19.08
N ALA A 52 -2.33 6.63 -18.76
CA ALA A 52 -2.34 7.11 -17.38
C ALA A 52 -3.62 6.70 -16.61
N PHE A 53 -4.78 6.70 -17.29
CA PHE A 53 -6.03 6.20 -16.73
C PHE A 53 -5.98 4.69 -16.47
N LEU A 54 -5.50 3.90 -17.42
CA LEU A 54 -5.39 2.44 -17.27
C LEU A 54 -4.41 2.06 -16.17
N ASP A 55 -3.20 2.63 -16.19
CA ASP A 55 -2.16 2.45 -15.17
C ASP A 55 -2.70 2.75 -13.77
N SER A 56 -3.40 3.88 -13.65
CA SER A 56 -4.08 4.23 -12.42
C SER A 56 -5.07 3.15 -11.96
N ASN A 57 -5.93 2.61 -12.82
CA ASN A 57 -6.88 1.58 -12.40
C ASN A 57 -6.17 0.26 -12.03
N LEU A 58 -5.17 -0.15 -12.81
CA LEU A 58 -4.38 -1.36 -12.55
C LEU A 58 -3.65 -1.28 -11.21
N ASP A 59 -3.18 -0.10 -10.81
CA ASP A 59 -2.57 0.13 -9.50
C ASP A 59 -3.52 -0.16 -8.34
N ARG A 60 -4.79 0.26 -8.43
CA ARG A 60 -5.78 0.01 -7.38
C ARG A 60 -6.17 -1.47 -7.33
N ILE A 61 -6.29 -2.11 -8.49
CA ILE A 61 -6.54 -3.56 -8.59
C ILE A 61 -5.36 -4.34 -7.99
N SER A 62 -4.12 -3.93 -8.29
CA SER A 62 -2.89 -4.51 -7.77
C SER A 62 -2.84 -4.42 -6.24
N ASP A 63 -3.09 -3.23 -5.68
CA ASP A 63 -3.19 -3.02 -4.23
C ASP A 63 -4.26 -3.94 -3.60
N ALA A 64 -5.45 -4.03 -4.21
CA ALA A 64 -6.53 -4.88 -3.73
C ALA A 64 -6.15 -6.37 -3.71
N ILE A 65 -5.55 -6.86 -4.79
CA ILE A 65 -5.13 -8.26 -4.91
C ILE A 65 -4.08 -8.60 -3.84
N LEU A 66 -3.11 -7.71 -3.59
CA LEU A 66 -2.10 -7.92 -2.56
C LEU A 66 -2.73 -8.03 -1.17
N ILE A 67 -3.63 -7.10 -0.81
CA ILE A 67 -4.32 -7.12 0.49
C ILE A 67 -5.18 -8.37 0.65
N LEU A 68 -5.89 -8.79 -0.40
CA LEU A 68 -6.65 -10.05 -0.39
C LEU A 68 -5.73 -11.26 -0.17
N GLY A 69 -4.56 -11.29 -0.79
CA GLY A 69 -3.55 -12.32 -0.54
C GLY A 69 -3.12 -12.38 0.93
N LEU A 70 -2.91 -11.24 1.58
CA LEU A 70 -2.57 -11.17 3.02
C LEU A 70 -3.73 -11.66 3.91
N VAL A 71 -4.97 -11.30 3.57
CA VAL A 71 -6.16 -11.76 4.30
C VAL A 71 -6.32 -13.27 4.17
N TYR A 72 -6.22 -13.80 2.95
CA TYR A 72 -6.36 -15.23 2.70
C TYR A 72 -5.23 -16.05 3.33
N ALA A 73 -4.02 -15.51 3.38
CA ALA A 73 -2.90 -16.07 4.12
C ALA A 73 -3.11 -16.05 5.65
N GLY A 74 -4.12 -15.34 6.15
CA GLY A 74 -4.38 -15.10 7.56
C GLY A 74 -3.40 -14.12 8.23
N LEU A 75 -2.51 -13.49 7.45
CA LEU A 75 -1.57 -12.48 7.93
C LEU A 75 -2.29 -11.21 8.39
N VAL A 76 -3.49 -10.94 7.90
CA VAL A 76 -4.36 -9.86 8.36
C VAL A 76 -5.78 -10.41 8.49
N ASN A 77 -6.50 -10.06 9.56
CA ASN A 77 -7.91 -10.41 9.69
C ASN A 77 -8.74 -9.69 8.60
N TYR A 78 -9.81 -10.31 8.12
CA TYR A 78 -10.65 -9.75 7.05
C TYR A 78 -11.13 -8.31 7.33
N LEU A 79 -11.49 -7.99 8.58
CA LEU A 79 -11.95 -6.65 8.95
C LEU A 79 -10.86 -5.60 8.70
N TRP A 80 -9.65 -5.86 9.20
CA TRP A 80 -8.52 -4.95 8.99
C TRP A 80 -8.00 -4.96 7.55
N GLY A 81 -8.13 -6.08 6.85
CA GLY A 81 -7.90 -6.15 5.41
C GLY A 81 -8.80 -5.17 4.65
N TYR A 82 -10.10 -5.12 4.97
CA TYR A 82 -11.01 -4.14 4.39
C TYR A 82 -10.66 -2.70 4.77
N VAL A 83 -10.27 -2.43 6.02
CA VAL A 83 -9.84 -1.10 6.45
C VAL A 83 -8.60 -0.64 5.67
N ILE A 84 -7.58 -1.50 5.54
CA ILE A 84 -6.36 -1.20 4.78
C ILE A 84 -6.70 -0.94 3.32
N LEU A 85 -7.53 -1.78 2.70
CA LEU A 85 -7.95 -1.61 1.31
C LEU A 85 -8.68 -0.28 1.11
N PHE A 86 -9.63 0.04 1.99
CA PHE A 86 -10.36 1.30 1.97
C PHE A 86 -9.40 2.50 2.06
N LEU A 87 -8.43 2.46 2.98
CA LEU A 87 -7.45 3.53 3.14
C LEU A 87 -6.55 3.68 1.91
N CYS A 88 -6.06 2.60 1.31
CA CYS A 88 -5.26 2.64 0.07
C CYS A 88 -6.04 3.29 -1.09
N ILE A 89 -7.32 2.92 -1.24
CA ILE A 89 -8.21 3.51 -2.26
C ILE A 89 -8.44 4.99 -1.95
N MET A 90 -8.76 5.34 -0.71
CA MET A 90 -9.01 6.72 -0.30
C MET A 90 -7.79 7.63 -0.49
N ILE A 91 -6.59 7.16 -0.13
CA ILE A 91 -5.34 7.90 -0.37
C ILE A 91 -5.20 8.25 -1.86
N SER A 92 -5.47 7.29 -2.73
CA SER A 92 -5.37 7.45 -4.19
C SER A 92 -6.50 8.35 -4.74
N TYR A 93 -7.71 8.19 -4.23
CA TYR A 93 -8.88 9.00 -4.59
C TYR A 93 -8.70 10.46 -4.19
N THR A 94 -8.33 10.74 -2.94
CA THR A 94 -8.13 12.11 -2.43
C THR A 94 -7.09 12.85 -3.27
N ARG A 95 -6.01 12.18 -3.71
CA ARG A 95 -5.04 12.75 -4.65
C ARG A 95 -5.71 13.14 -5.97
N SER A 96 -6.36 12.19 -6.65
CA SER A 96 -7.00 12.46 -7.94
C SER A 96 -8.07 13.54 -7.86
N ARG A 97 -8.84 13.58 -6.76
CA ARG A 97 -9.88 14.59 -6.57
C ARG A 97 -9.28 15.97 -6.34
N ALA A 98 -8.22 16.08 -5.55
CA ALA A 98 -7.54 17.36 -5.34
C ALA A 98 -6.86 17.87 -6.62
N GLU A 99 -6.25 16.98 -7.41
CA GLU A 99 -5.69 17.32 -8.73
C GLU A 99 -6.77 17.83 -9.70
N ASN A 100 -7.98 17.25 -9.67
CA ASN A 100 -9.13 17.76 -10.43
C ASN A 100 -9.60 19.16 -9.99
N GLU A 101 -9.35 19.56 -8.74
CA GLU A 101 -9.62 20.92 -8.24
C GLU A 101 -8.43 21.87 -8.50
N GLY A 102 -7.46 21.47 -9.34
CA GLY A 102 -6.29 22.27 -9.69
C GLY A 102 -5.20 22.29 -8.61
N ILE A 103 -5.28 21.40 -7.61
CA ILE A 103 -4.25 21.30 -6.56
C ILE A 103 -3.23 20.22 -6.93
N GLU A 104 -1.98 20.64 -7.13
CA GLU A 104 -0.87 19.69 -7.25
C GLU A 104 -0.64 18.93 -5.93
N MET A 105 -0.67 17.60 -6.02
CA MET A 105 -0.57 16.66 -4.89
C MET A 105 0.69 15.77 -4.94
N ARG A 106 1.64 16.09 -5.83
CA ARG A 106 2.88 15.33 -5.98
C ARG A 106 3.74 15.47 -4.71
N GLY A 107 4.20 14.35 -4.15
CA GLY A 107 5.01 14.33 -2.94
C GLY A 107 4.25 14.64 -1.65
N ILE A 108 2.91 14.66 -1.69
CA ILE A 108 2.09 14.96 -0.51
C ILE A 108 1.59 13.65 0.11
N GLY A 109 2.05 13.40 1.32
CA GLY A 109 1.69 12.25 2.15
C GLY A 109 2.87 11.30 2.37
N PHE A 110 2.90 10.67 3.55
CA PHE A 110 4.00 9.81 3.97
C PHE A 110 4.09 8.49 3.17
N LEU A 111 2.95 7.87 2.85
CA LEU A 111 2.89 6.60 2.12
C LEU A 111 2.25 6.76 0.74
N GLU A 112 3.04 7.17 -0.27
CA GLU A 112 2.61 6.97 -1.66
C GLU A 112 2.71 5.49 -2.07
N ARG A 113 2.39 5.19 -3.32
CA ARG A 113 2.24 3.80 -3.77
C ARG A 113 3.58 3.05 -3.72
N ALA A 114 4.66 3.67 -4.21
CA ALA A 114 5.98 3.05 -4.22
C ALA A 114 6.44 2.70 -2.80
N GLU A 115 6.25 3.60 -1.84
CA GLU A 115 6.59 3.40 -0.44
C GLU A 115 5.76 2.28 0.17
N ARG A 116 4.44 2.21 -0.10
CA ARG A 116 3.59 1.12 0.39
C ARG A 116 4.06 -0.25 -0.10
N ILE A 117 4.39 -0.37 -1.38
CA ILE A 117 4.87 -1.64 -1.97
C ILE A 117 6.23 -2.01 -1.36
N LEU A 118 7.16 -1.06 -1.25
CA LEU A 118 8.49 -1.30 -0.70
C LEU A 118 8.45 -1.70 0.78
N ILE A 119 7.64 -1.01 1.57
CA ILE A 119 7.45 -1.29 3.00
C ILE A 119 6.80 -2.66 3.19
N MET A 120 5.80 -3.01 2.39
CA MET A 120 5.16 -4.33 2.46
C MET A 120 6.13 -5.45 2.06
N PHE A 121 6.91 -5.25 1.00
CA PHE A 121 7.97 -6.16 0.58
C PHE A 121 8.98 -6.41 1.71
N GLY A 122 9.51 -5.33 2.29
CA GLY A 122 10.47 -5.41 3.40
C GLY A 122 9.87 -6.10 4.63
N ALA A 123 8.63 -5.77 4.98
CA ALA A 123 7.95 -6.38 6.12
C ALA A 123 7.74 -7.90 5.95
N LEU A 124 7.41 -8.38 4.75
CA LEU A 124 7.25 -9.82 4.50
C LEU A 124 8.59 -10.57 4.59
N ILE A 125 9.69 -9.93 4.18
CA ILE A 125 11.03 -10.50 4.38
C ILE A 125 11.36 -10.58 5.87
N ILE A 126 11.11 -9.50 6.62
CA ILE A 126 11.37 -9.49 8.06
C ILE A 126 10.49 -10.54 8.76
N GLU A 127 9.23 -10.70 8.36
CA GLU A 127 8.34 -11.73 8.92
C GLU A 127 8.87 -13.14 8.66
N THR A 128 9.36 -13.40 7.45
CA THR A 128 9.97 -14.68 7.09
C THR A 128 11.13 -15.01 8.05
N TRP A 129 12.01 -14.05 8.31
CA TRP A 129 13.13 -14.25 9.23
C TRP A 129 12.71 -14.29 10.70
N ALA A 130 11.74 -13.47 11.11
CA ALA A 130 11.19 -13.47 12.46
C ALA A 130 10.51 -14.81 12.80
N TYR A 131 9.96 -15.50 11.79
CA TYR A 131 9.46 -16.87 11.90
C TYR A 131 10.60 -17.92 11.92
N LEU A 132 11.53 -17.85 10.95
CA LEU A 132 12.53 -18.90 10.75
C LEU A 132 13.67 -18.90 11.77
N LEU A 133 14.17 -17.74 12.21
CA LEU A 133 15.31 -17.69 13.12
C LEU A 133 15.03 -18.34 14.48
N PRO A 134 13.91 -18.03 15.17
CA PRO A 134 13.58 -18.73 16.42
C PRO A 134 13.32 -20.21 16.19
N MET A 135 12.71 -20.58 15.06
CA MET A 135 12.50 -21.99 14.68
C MET A 135 13.83 -22.75 14.56
N TRP A 136 14.86 -22.16 13.98
CA TRP A 136 16.18 -22.79 13.86
C TRP A 136 16.97 -22.84 15.17
N ILE A 137 16.86 -21.80 16.01
CA ILE A 137 17.63 -21.68 17.26
C ILE A 137 16.98 -22.51 18.37
N TYR A 138 15.67 -22.39 18.55
CA TYR A 138 14.92 -22.96 19.67
C TYR A 138 14.06 -24.18 19.27
N GLY A 139 14.06 -24.56 17.99
CA GLY A 139 13.19 -25.61 17.45
C GLY A 139 11.73 -25.21 17.29
N THR A 140 11.35 -24.00 17.72
CA THR A 140 9.96 -23.50 17.66
C THR A 140 9.92 -22.00 17.32
N PRO A 141 8.97 -21.56 16.48
CA PRO A 141 8.80 -20.14 16.18
C PRO A 141 8.20 -19.38 17.38
N ILE A 142 8.66 -18.16 17.61
CA ILE A 142 8.09 -17.26 18.65
C ILE A 142 7.00 -16.42 17.99
N MET A 143 5.75 -16.77 18.27
CA MET A 143 4.58 -16.16 17.65
C MET A 143 3.60 -15.61 18.68
N VAL A 144 2.79 -14.65 18.23
CA VAL A 144 1.64 -14.10 18.94
C VAL A 144 0.40 -14.38 18.12
N PHE A 145 -0.71 -14.70 18.79
CA PHE A 145 -2.00 -14.86 18.14
C PHE A 145 -3.00 -13.87 18.73
N ASN A 146 -3.59 -13.05 17.87
CA ASN A 146 -4.68 -12.16 18.22
C ASN A 146 -5.72 -12.20 17.08
N PRO A 147 -6.85 -12.89 17.28
CA PRO A 147 -7.86 -13.08 16.22
C PRO A 147 -8.51 -11.79 15.74
N LEU A 148 -8.40 -10.70 16.52
CA LEU A 148 -8.91 -9.39 16.13
C LEU A 148 -8.05 -8.75 15.03
N LEU A 149 -6.75 -9.04 14.99
CA LEU A 149 -5.82 -8.41 14.05
C LEU A 149 -5.35 -9.37 12.96
N THR A 150 -5.14 -10.65 13.28
CA THR A 150 -4.66 -11.68 12.34
C THR A 150 -5.50 -12.95 12.44
N SER A 151 -5.69 -13.67 11.34
CA SER A 151 -6.47 -14.92 11.32
C SER A 151 -5.63 -16.15 11.67
N ARG A 152 -4.30 -15.99 11.81
CA ARG A 152 -3.37 -17.03 12.25
C ARG A 152 -2.30 -16.45 13.20
N PRO A 153 -1.53 -17.29 13.92
CA PRO A 153 -0.35 -16.85 14.64
C PRO A 153 0.68 -16.23 13.69
N VAL A 154 1.27 -15.11 14.11
CA VAL A 154 2.28 -14.33 13.38
C VAL A 154 3.43 -13.96 14.32
N SER A 155 4.56 -13.49 13.81
CA SER A 155 5.60 -12.99 14.71
C SER A 155 5.18 -11.69 15.41
N TRP A 156 5.87 -11.36 16.51
CA TRP A 156 5.71 -10.07 17.19
C TRP A 156 6.00 -8.87 16.28
N PHE A 157 6.94 -9.01 15.35
CA PHE A 157 7.23 -7.97 14.39
C PHE A 157 6.00 -7.69 13.52
N TRP A 158 5.41 -8.71 12.91
CA TRP A 158 4.27 -8.53 12.02
C TRP A 158 3.03 -8.00 12.74
N PHE A 159 2.81 -8.44 13.97
CA PHE A 159 1.76 -7.91 14.82
C PHE A 159 1.88 -6.39 15.01
N ILE A 160 3.07 -5.90 15.38
CA ILE A 160 3.35 -4.46 15.55
C ILE A 160 3.27 -3.74 14.20
N PHE A 161 3.79 -4.36 13.15
CA PHE A 161 3.82 -3.81 11.80
C PHE A 161 2.41 -3.50 11.28
N ILE A 162 1.43 -4.39 11.42
CA ILE A 162 0.07 -4.13 10.94
C ILE A 162 -0.52 -2.89 11.62
N ILE A 163 -0.38 -2.78 12.95
CA ILE A 163 -0.91 -1.65 13.72
C ILE A 163 -0.26 -0.35 13.23
N TRP A 164 1.07 -0.36 13.11
CA TRP A 164 1.81 0.78 12.60
C TRP A 164 1.40 1.13 11.17
N TYR A 165 1.26 0.13 10.30
CA TYR A 165 0.91 0.31 8.88
C TYR A 165 -0.46 0.95 8.72
N ILE A 166 -1.47 0.48 9.45
CA ILE A 166 -2.81 1.09 9.47
C ILE A 166 -2.72 2.55 9.95
N GLY A 167 -1.97 2.81 11.03
CA GLY A 167 -1.75 4.16 11.54
C GLY A 167 -1.10 5.09 10.50
N ALA A 168 -0.08 4.59 9.79
CA ALA A 168 0.61 5.33 8.74
C ALA A 168 -0.28 5.63 7.53
N LEU A 169 -1.19 4.71 7.17
CA LEU A 169 -2.18 4.94 6.12
C LEU A 169 -3.20 6.02 6.53
N ILE A 170 -3.74 5.94 7.75
CA ILE A 170 -4.64 6.96 8.29
C ILE A 170 -3.96 8.32 8.31
N PHE A 171 -2.72 8.38 8.79
CA PHE A 171 -1.93 9.60 8.84
C PHE A 171 -1.71 10.18 7.43
N THR A 172 -1.35 9.34 6.46
CA THR A 172 -1.17 9.77 5.06
C THR A 172 -2.46 10.34 4.46
N LEU A 173 -3.60 9.70 4.71
CA LEU A 173 -4.90 10.19 4.25
C LEU A 173 -5.23 11.55 4.89
N ALA A 174 -5.03 11.68 6.20
CA ALA A 174 -5.25 12.94 6.92
C ALA A 174 -4.34 14.06 6.39
N GLN A 175 -3.06 13.78 6.13
CA GLN A 175 -2.12 14.74 5.53
C GLN A 175 -2.64 15.26 4.19
N ARG A 176 -3.10 14.36 3.30
CA ARG A 176 -3.64 14.74 2.00
C ARG A 176 -4.89 15.60 2.15
N ILE A 177 -5.85 15.20 2.97
CA ILE A 177 -7.09 15.97 3.18
C ILE A 177 -6.79 17.36 3.75
N LEU A 178 -5.98 17.43 4.81
CA LEU A 178 -5.65 18.70 5.47
C LEU A 178 -4.90 19.65 4.52
N TYR A 179 -3.97 19.11 3.72
CA TYR A 179 -3.25 19.88 2.71
C TYR A 179 -4.21 20.46 1.65
N THR A 180 -5.09 19.61 1.10
CA THR A 180 -6.10 20.02 0.12
C THR A 180 -7.02 21.11 0.68
N LEU A 181 -7.56 20.92 1.90
CA LEU A 181 -8.43 21.91 2.54
C LEU A 181 -7.72 23.24 2.81
N LYS A 182 -6.43 23.19 3.20
CA LYS A 182 -5.63 24.41 3.42
C LYS A 182 -5.43 25.19 2.12
N LYS A 183 -5.29 24.52 0.97
CA LYS A 183 -5.18 25.16 -0.34
C LYS A 183 -6.51 25.65 -0.93
N LEU A 184 -7.63 24.96 -0.66
CA LEU A 184 -8.95 25.38 -1.17
C LEU A 184 -9.56 26.58 -0.42
N LYS A 185 -9.34 26.68 0.89
CA LYS A 185 -9.94 27.76 1.72
C LYS A 185 -9.64 29.18 1.21
N PRO A 186 -8.41 29.53 0.81
CA PRO A 186 -8.12 30.85 0.23
C PRO A 186 -8.79 31.09 -1.13
N ILE A 187 -8.86 30.06 -1.99
CA ILE A 187 -9.47 30.15 -3.31
C ILE A 187 -10.94 30.55 -3.17
N GLN A 188 -11.68 29.84 -2.30
CA GLN A 188 -13.08 30.16 -2.01
C GLN A 188 -13.28 31.59 -1.49
N LYS A 189 -12.39 32.08 -0.63
CA LYS A 189 -12.48 33.47 -0.10
C LYS A 189 -12.22 34.52 -1.19
N GLY A 190 -11.32 34.24 -2.14
CA GLY A 190 -11.06 35.12 -3.28
C GLY A 190 -12.22 35.14 -4.29
N THR A 191 -12.92 34.02 -4.48
CA THR A 191 -14.13 33.97 -5.34
C THR A 191 -15.35 34.65 -4.72
N GLN A 192 -15.35 34.85 -3.39
CA GLN A 192 -16.44 35.48 -2.64
C GLN A 192 -16.30 36.99 -2.45
N GLN A 193 -15.21 37.63 -2.89
CA GLN A 193 -15.15 39.10 -3.02
C GLN A 193 -15.78 39.48 -4.36
N PRO A 194 -17.01 40.03 -4.40
CA PRO A 194 -17.53 40.60 -5.62
C PRO A 194 -16.70 41.83 -5.96
N GLU A 195 -16.55 42.09 -7.25
CA GLU A 195 -16.23 43.41 -7.79
C GLU A 195 -17.09 44.47 -7.09
N THR A 196 -16.53 45.14 -6.09
CA THR A 196 -17.03 46.45 -5.68
C THR A 196 -16.61 47.41 -6.79
N THR A 197 -17.44 47.45 -7.83
CA THR A 197 -17.92 48.64 -8.54
C THR A 197 -16.98 49.86 -8.51
N ASN A 198 -16.51 50.21 -9.72
CA ASN A 198 -16.29 51.54 -10.30
C ASN A 198 -15.95 52.72 -9.36
#